data_AF-A0AAD5NPJ3-F1
#
_entry.id   AF-A0AAD5NPJ3-F1
#
_cell.length_a   1.000
_cell.length_b   1.000
_cell.length_c   1.000
_cell.angle_alpha   90.00
_cell.angle_beta   90.00
_cell.angle_gamma   90.00
#
_symmetry.space_group_name_H-M   'P 1'
#
loop_
_entity.id
_entity.type
_entity.pdbx_description
1 polymer ?
#
loop_
_entity_poly.entity_id
_entity_poly.type
_entity_poly.pdbx_seq_one_letter_code
_entity_poly.pdbx_strand_id
1 'polypeptide(L)'
;MQAQDVVSWNSMIGGYIRNARFEEAIIFFKKMLSSNVEPDKFTFASIITGCARLGDFYHGLWVHNLMIEKRIELNFIRSSALTDMYSKCGRIQAAKEVFDKNPTR
;
A
#
# COMPACT_ATOMS: atom_id res chain seq x y z
N MET A 1 18.47 3.42 22.19
CA MET A 1 17.52 3.69 21.08
C MET A 1 16.47 2.60 21.11
N GLN A 2 15.22 2.92 21.40
CA GLN A 2 14.13 1.93 21.28
C GLN A 2 14.02 1.57 19.80
N ALA A 3 14.22 0.30 19.47
CA ALA A 3 13.96 -0.20 18.12
C ALA A 3 12.48 0.04 17.82
N GLN A 4 12.18 0.92 16.87
CA GLN A 4 10.81 1.02 16.37
C GLN A 4 10.49 -0.30 15.69
N ASP A 5 9.59 -1.06 16.28
CA ASP A 5 9.04 -2.27 15.68
C ASP A 5 8.05 -1.92 14.57
N VAL A 6 7.73 -2.92 13.73
CA VAL A 6 6.78 -2.79 12.61
C VAL A 6 5.42 -2.23 13.08
N VAL A 7 5.01 -2.55 14.31
CA VAL A 7 3.74 -2.09 14.91
C VAL A 7 3.72 -0.57 15.07
N SER A 8 4.82 0.02 15.54
CA SER A 8 4.95 1.47 15.69
C SER A 8 4.89 2.20 14.36
N TRP A 9 5.57 1.68 13.33
CA TRP A 9 5.50 2.20 11.97
C TRP A 9 4.10 2.13 11.38
N ASN A 10 3.44 0.98 11.52
CA ASN A 10 2.07 0.77 11.06
C ASN A 10 1.08 1.70 11.75
N SER A 11 1.27 1.96 13.05
CA SER A 11 0.44 2.90 13.81
C SER A 11 0.56 4.32 13.27
N MET A 12 1.79 4.77 12.98
CA MET A 12 2.05 6.09 12.40
C MET A 12 1.47 6.22 10.99
N ILE A 13 1.78 5.25 10.10
CA ILE A 13 1.28 5.24 8.71
C ILE A 13 -0.25 5.21 8.71
N GLY A 14 -0.87 4.31 9.47
CA GLY A 14 -2.32 4.23 9.59
C GLY A 14 -2.95 5.51 10.16
N GLY A 15 -2.26 6.17 11.10
CA GLY A 15 -2.65 7.49 11.62
C GLY A 15 -2.69 8.56 10.53
N TYR A 16 -1.65 8.65 9.69
CA TYR A 16 -1.62 9.58 8.56
C TYR A 16 -2.75 9.30 7.56
N ILE A 17 -2.97 8.04 7.19
CA ILE A 17 -4.06 7.64 6.28
C ILE A 17 -5.44 8.04 6.84
N ARG A 18 -5.71 7.81 8.14
CA ARG A 18 -6.99 8.18 8.77
C ARG A 18 -7.24 9.68 8.76
N ASN A 19 -6.18 10.49 8.85
CA ASN A 19 -6.27 11.95 8.86
C ASN A 19 -6.14 12.58 7.47
N ALA A 20 -6.29 11.78 6.40
CA ALA A 20 -6.14 12.23 5.01
C ALA A 20 -4.77 12.85 4.65
N ARG A 21 -3.74 12.52 5.43
CA ARG A 21 -2.35 12.97 5.27
C ARG A 21 -1.55 11.96 4.45
N PHE A 22 -1.98 11.73 3.23
CA PHE A 22 -1.52 10.59 2.43
C PHE A 22 -0.07 10.74 1.95
N GLU A 23 0.37 11.95 1.63
CA GLU A 23 1.76 12.22 1.24
C GLU A 23 2.71 11.92 2.40
N GLU A 24 2.36 12.33 3.62
CA GLU A 24 3.16 12.02 4.81
C GLU A 24 3.19 10.52 5.11
N ALA A 25 2.09 9.80 4.86
CA ALA A 25 2.09 8.34 4.95
C ALA A 25 3.12 7.71 4.01
N ILE A 26 3.22 8.18 2.77
CA ILE A 26 4.20 7.71 1.78
C ILE A 26 5.63 8.06 2.20
N ILE A 27 5.86 9.29 2.69
CA ILE A 27 7.17 9.71 3.20
C ILE A 27 7.60 8.80 4.36
N PHE A 28 6.69 8.52 5.30
CA PHE A 28 6.98 7.66 6.45
C PHE A 28 7.24 6.21 6.02
N PHE A 29 6.53 5.72 5.03
CA PHE A 29 6.79 4.41 4.43
C PHE A 29 8.18 4.32 3.79
N LYS A 30 8.60 5.33 3.03
CA LYS A 30 9.97 5.40 2.49
C LYS A 30 11.02 5.42 3.61
N LYS A 31 10.73 6.11 4.73
CA LYS A 31 11.61 6.13 5.90
C LYS A 31 11.68 4.77 6.61
N MET A 32 10.58 4.03 6.68
CA MET A 32 10.54 2.66 7.19
C MET A 32 11.50 1.76 6.38
N LEU A 33 11.40 1.82 5.04
CA LEU A 33 12.28 1.08 4.13
C LEU A 33 13.75 1.46 4.31
N SER A 34 14.07 2.76 4.37
CA SER A 34 15.46 3.23 4.57
C SER A 34 16.03 2.86 5.94
N SER A 35 15.16 2.55 6.91
CA SER A 35 15.55 2.10 8.25
C SER A 35 15.72 0.58 8.34
N ASN A 36 15.68 -0.14 7.20
CA ASN A 36 15.72 -1.60 7.11
C ASN A 36 14.61 -2.29 7.93
N VAL A 37 13.47 -1.62 8.13
CA VAL A 37 12.30 -2.22 8.77
C VAL A 37 11.41 -2.79 7.69
N GLU A 38 11.18 -4.10 7.75
CA GLU A 38 10.40 -4.83 6.74
C GLU A 38 8.91 -4.49 6.85
N PRO A 39 8.27 -3.96 5.79
CA PRO A 39 6.84 -3.73 5.76
C PRO A 39 6.05 -5.02 5.80
N ASP A 40 4.91 -5.00 6.49
CA ASP A 40 3.98 -6.10 6.49
C ASP A 40 2.75 -5.81 5.61
N LYS A 41 1.84 -6.79 5.56
CA LYS A 41 0.57 -6.68 4.82
C LYS A 41 -0.27 -5.46 5.22
N PHE A 42 -0.22 -5.03 6.49
CA PHE A 42 -0.97 -3.86 6.97
C PHE A 42 -0.32 -2.57 6.50
N THR A 43 1.02 -2.51 6.46
CA THR A 43 1.75 -1.39 5.88
C THR A 43 1.32 -1.17 4.43
N PHE A 44 1.43 -2.22 3.61
CA PHE A 44 1.11 -2.14 2.18
C PHE A 44 -0.36 -1.79 1.93
N ALA A 45 -1.31 -2.40 2.64
CA ALA A 45 -2.72 -2.09 2.50
C ALA A 45 -3.03 -0.61 2.82
N SER A 46 -2.39 -0.06 3.85
CA SER A 46 -2.53 1.34 4.24
C SER A 46 -2.00 2.27 3.16
N ILE A 47 -0.81 1.99 2.62
CA ILE A 47 -0.18 2.83 1.59
C ILE A 47 -0.93 2.76 0.26
N ILE A 48 -1.35 1.58 -0.19
CA ILE A 48 -2.20 1.42 -1.38
C ILE A 48 -3.51 2.23 -1.24
N THR A 49 -4.13 2.21 -0.06
CA THR A 49 -5.31 3.04 0.22
C THR A 49 -4.99 4.53 0.13
N GLY A 50 -3.83 4.97 0.62
CA GLY A 50 -3.35 6.34 0.48
C GLY A 50 -3.19 6.76 -0.99
N CYS A 51 -2.51 5.94 -1.80
CA CYS A 51 -2.34 6.18 -3.23
C CYS A 51 -3.70 6.26 -3.95
N ALA A 52 -4.63 5.35 -3.63
CA ALA A 52 -5.98 5.36 -4.19
C ALA A 52 -6.74 6.65 -3.88
N ARG A 53 -6.62 7.16 -2.65
CA ARG A 53 -7.30 8.39 -2.21
C ARG A 53 -6.64 9.66 -2.76
N LEU A 54 -5.33 9.65 -2.99
CA LEU A 54 -4.63 10.73 -3.68
C LEU A 54 -4.88 10.73 -5.20
N GLY A 55 -5.25 9.58 -5.78
CA GLY A 55 -5.20 9.39 -7.23
C GLY A 55 -3.76 9.30 -7.76
N ASP A 56 -2.79 8.96 -6.89
CA ASP A 56 -1.39 8.89 -7.25
C ASP A 56 -1.03 7.52 -7.84
N PHE A 57 -1.14 7.44 -9.16
CA PHE A 57 -0.83 6.23 -9.92
C PHE A 57 0.63 5.79 -9.76
N TYR A 58 1.57 6.73 -9.77
CA TYR A 58 3.00 6.40 -9.82
C TYR A 58 3.47 5.78 -8.51
N HIS A 59 3.08 6.36 -7.37
CA HIS A 59 3.34 5.75 -6.08
C HIS A 59 2.56 4.44 -5.90
N GLY A 60 1.30 4.37 -6.35
CA GLY A 60 0.52 3.13 -6.32
C GLY A 60 1.18 1.99 -7.08
N LEU A 61 1.68 2.25 -8.30
CA LEU A 61 2.38 1.26 -9.12
C LEU A 61 3.72 0.85 -8.50
N TRP A 62 4.50 1.81 -7.98
CA TRP A 62 5.75 1.52 -7.29
C TRP A 62 5.53 0.59 -6.09
N VAL A 63 4.51 0.88 -5.27
CA VAL A 63 4.16 0.05 -4.10
C VAL A 63 3.70 -1.34 -4.54
N HIS A 64 2.90 -1.45 -5.59
CA HIS A 64 2.48 -2.75 -6.11
C HIS A 64 3.67 -3.59 -6.62
N ASN A 65 4.61 -2.97 -7.34
CA ASN A 65 5.84 -3.67 -7.77
C ASN A 65 6.69 -4.14 -6.57
N LEU A 66 6.80 -3.31 -5.53
CA LEU A 66 7.51 -3.66 -4.31
C LEU A 66 6.84 -4.84 -3.57
N MET A 67 5.51 -4.92 -3.58
CA MET A 67 4.79 -6.08 -3.04
C MET A 67 5.12 -7.37 -3.80
N ILE A 68 5.21 -7.30 -5.13
CA ILE A 68 5.59 -8.44 -5.98
C ILE A 68 7.02 -8.89 -5.67
N GLU A 69 7.96 -7.94 -5.56
CA GLU A 69 9.36 -8.21 -5.21
C GLU A 69 9.48 -8.91 -3.84
N LYS A 70 8.72 -8.44 -2.85
CA LYS A 70 8.68 -9.00 -1.50
C LYS A 70 7.79 -10.24 -1.37
N ARG A 71 7.24 -10.74 -2.48
CA ARG A 71 6.35 -11.91 -2.54
C ARG A 71 5.16 -11.80 -1.57
N ILE A 72 4.66 -10.59 -1.37
CA ILE A 72 3.45 -10.35 -0.58
C ILE A 72 2.27 -10.79 -1.42
N GLU A 73 1.61 -11.87 -0.98
CA GLU A 73 0.48 -12.41 -1.72
C GLU A 73 -0.69 -11.42 -1.76
N LEU A 74 -1.24 -11.27 -2.96
CA LEU A 74 -2.47 -10.49 -3.23
C LEU A 74 -3.70 -11.04 -2.51
N ASN A 75 -3.64 -12.25 -1.96
CA ASN A 75 -4.71 -12.81 -1.13
C ASN A 75 -4.71 -12.19 0.28
N PHE A 76 -3.53 -11.77 0.76
CA PHE A 76 -3.37 -11.18 2.08
C PHE A 76 -3.67 -9.68 2.10
N ILE A 77 -3.36 -9.00 1.01
CA ILE A 77 -3.82 -7.62 0.80
C ILE A 77 -5.19 -7.77 0.19
N ARG A 78 -6.25 -7.27 0.83
CA ARG A 78 -7.59 -7.29 0.23
C ARG A 78 -7.48 -6.83 -1.23
N SER A 79 -7.64 -7.73 -2.20
CA SER A 79 -7.47 -7.46 -3.64
C SER A 79 -8.26 -6.21 -4.08
N SER A 80 -9.39 -5.98 -3.40
CA SER A 80 -10.20 -4.77 -3.48
C SER A 80 -9.43 -3.46 -3.32
N ALA A 81 -8.36 -3.41 -2.52
CA ALA A 81 -7.56 -2.20 -2.32
C ALA A 81 -6.71 -1.87 -3.55
N LEU A 82 -6.10 -2.86 -4.20
CA LEU A 82 -5.38 -2.64 -5.45
C LEU A 82 -6.32 -2.34 -6.61
N THR A 83 -7.46 -3.06 -6.69
CA THR A 83 -8.52 -2.72 -7.65
C THR A 83 -9.03 -1.30 -7.45
N ASP A 84 -9.30 -0.88 -6.21
CA ASP A 84 -9.73 0.49 -5.87
C ASP A 84 -8.65 1.52 -6.26
N MET A 85 -7.38 1.23 -5.98
CA MET A 85 -6.26 2.09 -6.37
C MET A 85 -6.19 2.29 -7.88
N TYR A 86 -6.13 1.22 -8.67
CA TYR A 86 -6.09 1.35 -10.12
C TYR A 86 -7.35 2.03 -10.68
N SER A 87 -8.53 1.77 -10.10
CA SER A 87 -9.79 2.38 -10.54
C SER A 87 -9.80 3.88 -10.31
N LYS A 88 -9.43 4.33 -9.10
CA LYS A 88 -9.39 5.76 -8.74
C LYS A 88 -8.27 6.52 -9.44
N CYS A 89 -7.20 5.83 -9.83
CA CYS A 89 -6.14 6.36 -10.69
C CYS A 89 -6.50 6.35 -12.20
N GLY A 90 -7.74 5.99 -12.56
CA GLY A 90 -8.21 5.98 -13.95
C GLY A 90 -7.64 4.85 -14.82
N ARG A 91 -7.09 3.79 -14.21
CA ARG A 91 -6.49 2.63 -14.90
C ARG A 91 -7.44 1.43 -14.85
N ILE A 92 -8.58 1.58 -15.53
CA ILE A 92 -9.68 0.60 -15.48
C ILE A 92 -9.25 -0.79 -15.97
N GLN A 93 -8.44 -0.87 -17.03
CA GLN A 93 -7.97 -2.15 -17.55
C GLN A 93 -7.08 -2.89 -16.53
N ALA A 94 -6.14 -2.19 -15.90
CA ALA A 94 -5.29 -2.76 -14.84
C ALA A 94 -6.12 -3.14 -13.60
N ALA A 95 -7.12 -2.33 -13.23
CA ALA A 95 -8.04 -2.66 -12.14
C ALA A 95 -8.79 -3.96 -12.40
N LYS A 96 -9.27 -4.17 -13.63
CA LYS A 96 -9.92 -5.40 -14.07
C LYS A 96 -8.98 -6.60 -14.02
N GLU A 97 -7.74 -6.47 -14.51
CA GLU A 97 -6.76 -7.55 -14.46
C GLU A 97 -6.44 -8.00 -13.03
N VAL A 98 -6.31 -7.05 -12.09
CA VAL A 98 -6.11 -7.37 -10.67
C VAL A 98 -7.35 -8.05 -10.09
N PHE A 99 -8.54 -7.56 -10.44
CA PHE A 99 -9.80 -8.13 -9.99
C PHE A 99 -10.00 -9.57 -10.48
N ASP A 100 -9.74 -9.83 -11.76
CA ASP A 100 -9.89 -11.15 -12.40
C ASP A 100 -8.88 -12.19 -11.88
N LYS A 101 -7.72 -11.73 -11.38
CA LYS A 101 -6.69 -12.59 -10.75
C LYS A 101 -7.02 -13.00 -9.32
N ASN A 102 -8.07 -12.45 -8.69
CA ASN A 102 -8.43 -12.81 -7.33
C ASN A 102 -9.15 -14.18 -7.31
N PRO A 103 -8.55 -15.23 -6.72
CA PRO A 103 -9.08 -16.58 -6.77
C PRO A 103 -10.33 -16.81 -5.90
N THR A 104 -10.73 -15.87 -5.03
CA THR A 104 -11.95 -16.01 -4.21
C THR A 104 -13.22 -15.62 -4.96
N ARG A 105 -13.35 -16.04 -6.22
CA ARG A 105 -14.60 -15.94 -6.97
C ARG A 105 -15.27 -17.29 -7.09
#